data_AF-A0A3C0G340-F1
#
_entry.id   AF-A0A3C0G340-F1
#
_cell.length_a   1.000
_cell.length_b   1.000
_cell.length_c   1.000
_cell.angle_alpha   90.00
_cell.angle_beta   90.00
_cell.angle_gamma   90.00
#
_symmetry.space_group_name_H-M   'P 1'
#
loop_
_entity.id
_entity.type
_entity.pdbx_description
1 polymer ?
#
loop_
_entity_poly.entity_id
_entity_poly.type
_entity_poly.pdbx_seq_one_letter_code
_entity_poly.pdbx_strand_id
1 'polypeptide(L)'
;MIMNIWYTTDENAWLSNLAYRPFFYGRQYYTSVEQAYQSWKSGKFDRYTYSRNWSAGRKIQGNKGTKTDNDWNLVLMGRFIYMSFEANPEQAEKLVELVRKGVTFTHVQDRGIWKRMFPVVLTAVGKFLMEQDCKQRASQS
;
A
#
# COMPACT_ATOMS: atom_id res chain seq x y z
N MET A 1 4.81 -20.55 3.35
CA MET A 1 5.71 -19.63 4.07
C MET A 1 4.88 -18.47 4.61
N ILE A 2 5.07 -18.08 5.88
CA ILE A 2 4.36 -16.96 6.51
C ILE A 2 5.35 -15.80 6.69
N MET A 3 4.95 -14.59 6.33
CA MET A 3 5.78 -13.39 6.44
C MET A 3 5.02 -12.28 7.15
N ASN A 4 5.51 -11.88 8.33
CA ASN A 4 4.96 -10.73 9.03
C ASN A 4 5.51 -9.42 8.48
N ILE A 5 4.64 -8.41 8.40
CA ILE A 5 4.95 -7.09 7.90
C ILE A 5 4.89 -6.11 9.06
N TRP A 6 6.01 -5.48 9.39
CA TRP A 6 6.06 -4.43 10.38
C TRP A 6 7.23 -3.48 10.10
N TYR A 7 6.95 -2.19 9.99
CA TYR A 7 7.99 -1.23 9.61
C TYR A 7 8.99 -0.98 10.74
N THR A 8 8.52 -0.81 11.98
CA THR A 8 9.35 -0.31 13.10
C THR A 8 10.48 -1.26 13.49
N THR A 9 10.30 -2.56 13.32
CA THR A 9 11.31 -3.59 13.64
C THR A 9 11.88 -4.25 12.38
N ASP A 10 11.73 -3.59 11.22
CA ASP A 10 12.22 -4.03 9.92
C ASP A 10 11.75 -5.43 9.45
N GLU A 11 10.60 -5.90 9.94
CA GLU A 11 10.03 -7.18 9.54
C GLU A 11 9.36 -7.04 8.17
N ASN A 12 10.07 -7.40 7.09
CA ASN A 12 9.60 -7.21 5.71
C ASN A 12 9.08 -5.77 5.48
N ALA A 13 9.74 -4.77 6.07
CA ALA A 13 9.25 -3.38 6.12
C ALA A 13 9.03 -2.77 4.74
N TRP A 14 9.75 -3.25 3.72
CA TRP A 14 9.57 -2.84 2.33
C TRP A 14 8.18 -3.15 1.77
N LEU A 15 7.39 -4.04 2.39
CA LEU A 15 5.98 -4.30 2.07
C LEU A 15 5.01 -3.36 2.77
N SER A 16 5.43 -2.70 3.86
CA SER A 16 4.58 -1.82 4.67
C SER A 16 4.04 -0.63 3.87
N ASN A 17 2.88 -0.08 4.26
CA ASN A 17 2.40 1.22 3.75
C ASN A 17 3.31 2.39 4.14
N LEU A 18 4.19 2.21 5.14
CA LEU A 18 5.15 3.20 5.58
C LEU A 18 6.45 3.20 4.75
N ALA A 19 6.67 2.18 3.91
CA ALA A 19 7.89 2.08 3.10
C ALA A 19 8.05 3.25 2.13
N TYR A 20 9.31 3.59 1.85
CA TYR A 20 9.64 4.48 0.74
C TYR A 20 9.33 3.77 -0.57
N ARG A 21 8.19 4.13 -1.17
CA ARG A 21 7.75 3.68 -2.49
C ARG A 21 7.04 4.86 -3.14
N PRO A 22 7.80 5.82 -3.71
CA PRO A 22 7.23 7.06 -4.16
C PRO A 22 6.36 6.88 -5.40
N PHE A 23 5.26 7.63 -5.48
CA PHE A 23 4.34 7.59 -6.60
C PHE A 23 3.54 8.88 -6.71
N PHE A 24 2.89 9.08 -7.86
CA PHE A 24 1.96 10.19 -8.07
C PHE A 24 0.51 9.73 -7.93
N TYR A 25 -0.34 10.58 -7.37
CA TYR A 25 -1.79 10.46 -7.47
C TYR A 25 -2.40 11.81 -7.85
N GLY A 26 -3.03 11.86 -9.02
CA GLY A 26 -3.41 13.13 -9.64
C GLY A 26 -2.17 13.99 -9.91
N ARG A 27 -2.11 15.19 -9.34
CA ARG A 27 -0.97 16.12 -9.47
C ARG A 27 -0.07 16.15 -8.23
N GLN A 28 -0.29 15.24 -7.28
CA GLN A 28 0.42 15.21 -6.01
C GLN A 28 1.43 14.05 -6.00
N TYR A 29 2.60 14.33 -5.45
CA TYR A 29 3.67 13.36 -5.23
C TYR A 29 3.62 12.88 -3.79
N TYR A 30 3.80 11.57 -3.59
CA TYR A 30 3.78 10.92 -2.29
C TYR A 30 5.04 10.10 -2.11
N THR A 31 5.63 10.16 -0.92
CA THR A 31 6.81 9.37 -0.56
C THR A 31 6.46 7.94 -0.13
N SER A 32 5.24 7.75 0.37
CA SER A 32 4.73 6.47 0.88
C SER A 32 3.21 6.39 0.75
N VAL A 33 2.68 5.16 0.85
CA VAL A 33 1.24 4.90 0.86
C VAL A 33 0.55 5.55 2.06
N GLU A 34 1.20 5.56 3.23
CA GLU A 34 0.66 6.22 4.44
C GLU A 34 0.40 7.72 4.22
N GLN A 35 1.34 8.43 3.59
CA GLN A 35 1.16 9.85 3.27
C GLN A 35 -0.07 10.07 2.39
N ALA A 36 -0.22 9.28 1.33
CA ALA A 36 -1.36 9.35 0.43
C ALA A 36 -2.66 9.02 1.17
N TYR A 37 -2.67 7.90 1.90
CA TYR A 37 -3.85 7.45 2.64
C TYR A 37 -4.34 8.51 3.62
N GLN A 38 -3.46 9.07 4.46
CA GLN A 38 -3.84 10.09 5.45
C GLN A 38 -4.33 11.39 4.80
N SER A 39 -3.83 11.72 3.61
CA SER A 39 -4.25 12.92 2.84
C SER A 39 -5.61 12.76 2.16
N TRP A 40 -6.12 11.54 1.97
CA TRP A 40 -7.33 11.27 1.17
C TRP A 40 -8.40 10.45 1.91
N LYS A 41 -8.10 9.85 3.07
CA LYS A 41 -9.01 8.94 3.80
C LYS A 41 -10.38 9.53 4.14
N SER A 42 -10.51 10.86 4.17
CA SER A 42 -11.80 11.54 4.38
C SER A 42 -12.71 11.59 3.15
N GLY A 43 -12.23 11.12 1.99
CA GLY A 43 -12.90 11.27 0.70
C GLY A 43 -12.64 12.61 0.01
N LYS A 44 -12.02 13.57 0.69
CA LYS A 44 -11.60 14.86 0.14
C LYS A 44 -10.11 15.06 0.41
N PHE A 45 -9.41 15.69 -0.55
CA PHE A 45 -8.01 16.03 -0.35
C PHE A 45 -7.83 16.92 0.87
N ASP A 46 -6.90 16.53 1.73
CA ASP A 46 -6.52 17.27 2.92
C ASP A 46 -5.12 17.87 2.75
N ARG A 47 -5.10 19.12 2.28
CA ARG A 47 -3.87 19.88 2.05
C ARG A 47 -3.05 20.03 3.33
N TYR A 48 -3.69 20.19 4.49
CA TYR A 48 -2.99 20.37 5.76
C TYR A 48 -2.20 19.11 6.11
N THR A 49 -2.84 17.94 6.04
CA THR A 49 -2.17 16.66 6.29
C THR A 49 -1.08 16.41 5.25
N TYR A 50 -1.35 16.69 3.97
CA TYR A 50 -0.37 16.54 2.90
C TYR A 50 0.90 17.38 3.12
N SER A 51 0.77 18.63 3.59
CA SER A 51 1.88 19.55 3.78
C SER A 51 2.69 19.34 5.06
N ARG A 52 2.38 18.30 5.86
CA ARG A 52 3.17 17.97 7.05
C ARG A 52 4.56 17.46 6.66
N ASN A 53 5.49 17.45 7.61
CA ASN A 53 6.86 16.98 7.39
C ASN A 53 6.90 15.44 7.25
N TRP A 54 6.57 14.95 6.06
CA TRP A 54 6.53 13.53 5.72
C TRP A 54 7.92 12.97 5.40
N SER A 55 8.12 11.73 5.81
CA SER A 55 9.26 10.90 5.45
C SER A 55 8.83 9.42 5.49
N ALA A 56 9.57 8.55 4.83
CA ALA A 56 9.35 7.11 4.96
C ALA A 56 9.43 6.67 6.44
N GLY A 57 8.61 5.68 6.81
CA GLY A 57 8.50 5.21 8.19
C GLY A 57 7.65 6.08 9.12
N ARG A 58 7.35 7.31 8.72
CA ARG A 58 6.65 8.25 9.58
C ARG A 58 5.14 8.08 9.46
N LYS A 59 4.50 7.77 10.58
CA LYS A 59 3.04 7.73 10.70
C LYS A 59 2.53 9.07 11.22
N ILE A 60 1.74 9.78 10.41
CA ILE A 60 1.11 11.04 10.79
C ILE A 60 -0.40 10.91 10.58
N GLN A 61 -1.16 10.91 11.67
CA GLN A 61 -2.61 10.86 11.56
C GLN A 61 -3.15 12.17 10.96
N GLY A 62 -3.94 12.04 9.89
CA GLY A 62 -4.63 13.17 9.28
C GLY A 62 -5.70 13.77 10.20
N ASN A 63 -5.97 15.07 10.03
CA ASN A 63 -6.86 15.84 10.92
C ASN A 63 -8.36 15.67 10.60
N LYS A 64 -8.70 15.01 9.48
CA LYS A 64 -10.07 14.68 9.10
C LYS A 64 -10.43 13.26 9.52
N GLY A 65 -11.72 13.03 9.77
CA GLY A 65 -12.30 11.70 9.96
C GLY A 65 -12.06 10.78 8.76
N THR A 66 -12.17 9.47 8.97
CA THR A 66 -12.05 8.47 7.91
C THR A 66 -13.43 8.20 7.34
N LYS A 67 -13.60 8.29 6.01
CA LYS A 67 -14.82 7.83 5.34
C LYS A 67 -14.78 6.31 5.24
N THR A 68 -15.81 5.65 5.76
CA THR A 68 -15.89 4.17 5.84
C THR A 68 -17.06 3.59 5.05
N ASP A 69 -17.97 4.43 4.55
CA ASP A 69 -19.12 3.97 3.78
C ASP A 69 -18.67 3.20 2.53
N ASN A 70 -19.31 2.05 2.27
CA ASN A 70 -19.05 1.18 1.13
C ASN A 70 -17.56 0.80 0.98
N ASP A 71 -16.90 0.50 2.10
CA ASP A 71 -15.48 0.10 2.14
C ASP A 71 -14.51 1.11 1.53
N TRP A 72 -14.88 2.39 1.50
CA TRP A 72 -14.09 3.47 0.89
C TRP A 72 -12.62 3.44 1.30
N ASN A 73 -12.35 3.29 2.61
CA ASN A 73 -11.00 3.27 3.16
C ASN A 73 -10.17 2.08 2.68
N LEU A 74 -10.79 0.91 2.54
CA LEU A 74 -10.12 -0.31 2.07
C LEU A 74 -9.79 -0.20 0.58
N VAL A 75 -10.75 0.26 -0.22
CA VAL A 75 -10.57 0.51 -1.66
C VAL A 75 -9.46 1.55 -1.88
N LEU A 76 -9.48 2.64 -1.10
CA LEU A 76 -8.45 3.68 -1.18
C LEU A 76 -7.06 3.16 -0.83
N MET A 77 -6.93 2.35 0.23
CA MET A 77 -5.66 1.73 0.61
C MET A 77 -5.15 0.81 -0.50
N GLY A 78 -6.00 -0.08 -1.03
CA GLY A 78 -5.63 -0.98 -2.12
C GLY A 78 -5.16 -0.23 -3.37
N ARG A 79 -5.87 0.84 -3.74
CA ARG A 79 -5.48 1.70 -4.85
C ARG A 79 -4.10 2.32 -4.64
N PHE A 80 -3.81 2.85 -3.46
CA PHE A 80 -2.49 3.44 -3.19
C PHE A 80 -1.38 2.42 -3.09
N ILE A 81 -1.64 1.23 -2.52
CA ILE A 81 -0.67 0.12 -2.54
C ILE A 81 -0.34 -0.25 -3.99
N TYR A 82 -1.35 -0.46 -4.83
CA TYR A 82 -1.17 -0.73 -6.26
C TYR A 82 -0.33 0.34 -6.94
N MET A 83 -0.73 1.61 -6.86
CA MET A 83 -0.01 2.71 -7.51
C MET A 83 1.44 2.83 -7.01
N SER A 84 1.68 2.55 -5.72
CA SER A 84 3.03 2.55 -5.17
C SER A 84 3.91 1.44 -5.75
N PHE A 85 3.35 0.26 -6.03
CA PHE A 85 4.10 -0.83 -6.66
C PHE A 85 4.23 -0.64 -8.18
N GLU A 86 3.17 -0.19 -8.85
CA GLU A 86 3.20 0.12 -10.29
C GLU A 86 4.29 1.14 -10.65
N ALA A 87 4.46 2.19 -9.82
CA ALA A 87 5.52 3.18 -10.02
C ALA A 87 6.94 2.68 -9.64
N ASN A 88 7.05 1.51 -9.01
CA ASN A 88 8.30 0.97 -8.45
C ASN A 88 8.47 -0.51 -8.88
N PRO A 89 8.87 -0.76 -10.14
CA PRO A 89 8.77 -2.08 -10.79
C PRO A 89 9.60 -3.16 -10.10
N GLU A 90 10.80 -2.86 -9.62
CA GLU A 90 11.63 -3.84 -8.89
C GLU A 90 10.94 -4.38 -7.64
N GLN A 91 10.22 -3.52 -6.91
CA GLN A 91 9.46 -3.92 -5.73
C GLN A 91 8.17 -4.65 -6.11
N ALA A 92 7.55 -4.28 -7.24
CA ALA A 92 6.38 -4.99 -7.76
C ALA A 92 6.72 -6.43 -8.16
N GLU A 93 7.83 -6.64 -8.85
CA GLU A 93 8.32 -7.97 -9.23
C GLU A 93 8.56 -8.85 -8.01
N LYS A 94 9.20 -8.32 -6.96
CA LYS A 94 9.40 -9.03 -5.69
C LYS A 94 8.07 -9.40 -5.03
N LEU A 95 7.09 -8.50 -5.02
CA LEU A 95 5.76 -8.80 -4.47
C LEU A 95 5.06 -9.91 -5.28
N VAL A 96 5.10 -9.82 -6.62
CA VAL A 96 4.53 -10.84 -7.52
C VAL A 96 5.18 -12.19 -7.30
N GLU A 97 6.51 -12.25 -7.14
CA GLU A 97 7.23 -13.49 -6.86
C GLU A 97 6.79 -14.12 -5.54
N LEU A 98 6.65 -13.32 -4.47
CA LEU A 98 6.14 -13.81 -3.18
C LEU A 98 4.73 -14.37 -3.30
N VAL A 99 3.84 -13.69 -4.03
CA VAL A 99 2.48 -14.17 -4.27
C VAL A 99 2.49 -15.45 -5.09
N ARG A 100 3.32 -15.55 -6.14
CA ARG A 100 3.49 -16.75 -6.97
C ARG A 100 3.99 -17.94 -6.15
N LYS A 101 4.85 -17.69 -5.15
CA LYS A 101 5.34 -18.68 -4.18
C LYS A 101 4.32 -19.06 -3.10
N GLY A 102 3.11 -18.49 -3.11
CA GLY A 102 2.07 -18.78 -2.13
C GLY A 102 2.39 -18.27 -0.72
N VAL A 103 3.13 -17.16 -0.60
CA VAL A 103 3.41 -16.54 0.70
C VAL A 103 2.13 -16.02 1.34
N THR A 104 1.96 -16.31 2.63
CA THR A 104 0.89 -15.75 3.47
C THR A 104 1.43 -14.57 4.26
N PHE A 105 0.88 -13.37 4.02
CA PHE A 105 1.27 -12.16 4.75
C PHE A 105 0.51 -12.03 6.07
N THR A 106 1.16 -11.44 7.08
CA THR A 106 0.54 -11.07 8.36
C THR A 106 0.93 -9.65 8.78
N HIS A 107 0.17 -9.04 9.69
CA HIS A 107 0.44 -7.69 10.21
C HIS A 107 0.07 -7.61 11.71
N VAL A 108 0.70 -8.47 12.53
CA VAL A 108 0.13 -8.87 13.83
C VAL A 108 0.17 -7.79 14.92
N GLN A 109 1.08 -6.82 14.81
CA GLN A 109 1.30 -5.78 15.82
C GLN A 109 0.29 -4.62 15.74
N ASP A 110 -0.37 -4.41 14.60
CA ASP A 110 -1.44 -3.41 14.51
C ASP A 110 -2.62 -3.83 15.41
N ARG A 111 -3.29 -2.84 16.00
CA ARG A 111 -4.41 -3.08 16.93
C ARG A 111 -5.77 -2.73 16.34
N GLY A 112 -5.80 -2.23 15.11
CA GLY A 112 -7.02 -1.82 14.41
C GLY A 112 -7.38 -2.76 13.26
N ILE A 113 -8.20 -2.24 12.35
CA ILE A 113 -8.67 -2.98 11.17
C ILE A 113 -7.53 -3.47 10.28
N TRP A 114 -6.39 -2.77 10.30
CA TRP A 114 -5.27 -3.04 9.41
C TRP A 114 -4.54 -4.33 9.77
N LYS A 115 -4.57 -4.76 11.04
CA LYS A 115 -4.11 -6.09 11.45
C LYS A 115 -4.64 -7.20 10.55
N ARG A 116 -5.93 -7.11 10.20
CA ARG A 116 -6.63 -8.09 9.36
C ARG A 116 -6.62 -7.70 7.89
N MET A 117 -6.90 -6.44 7.58
CA MET A 117 -7.16 -6.03 6.20
C MET A 117 -5.89 -5.71 5.41
N PHE A 118 -4.81 -5.26 6.04
CA PHE A 118 -3.60 -4.91 5.31
C PHE A 118 -2.99 -6.11 4.57
N PRO A 119 -2.81 -7.30 5.20
CA PRO A 119 -2.35 -8.49 4.48
C PRO A 119 -3.28 -8.89 3.32
N VAL A 120 -4.59 -8.84 3.54
CA VAL A 120 -5.61 -9.18 2.52
C VAL A 120 -5.49 -8.28 1.31
N VAL A 121 -5.40 -6.96 1.53
CA VAL A 121 -5.27 -5.97 0.47
C VAL A 121 -3.95 -6.11 -0.28
N LEU A 122 -2.84 -6.31 0.43
CA LEU A 122 -1.52 -6.50 -0.19
C LEU A 122 -1.49 -7.76 -1.07
N THR A 123 -2.04 -8.88 -0.58
CA THR A 123 -2.17 -10.10 -1.39
C THR A 123 -3.01 -9.87 -2.63
N ALA A 124 -4.15 -9.16 -2.51
CA ALA A 124 -5.01 -8.86 -3.65
C ALA A 124 -4.30 -8.02 -4.72
N VAL A 125 -3.55 -6.99 -4.30
CA VAL A 125 -2.74 -6.17 -5.21
C VAL A 125 -1.66 -7.00 -5.89
N GLY A 126 -0.93 -7.84 -5.14
CA GLY A 126 0.11 -8.69 -5.71
C GLY A 126 -0.44 -9.71 -6.73
N LYS A 127 -1.62 -10.29 -6.47
CA LYS A 127 -2.32 -11.14 -7.45
C LYS A 127 -2.73 -10.35 -8.70
N PHE A 128 -3.28 -9.16 -8.52
CA PHE A 128 -3.66 -8.30 -9.65
C PHE A 128 -2.45 -7.97 -10.53
N LEU A 129 -1.33 -7.55 -9.94
CA LEU A 129 -0.08 -7.28 -10.66
C LEU A 129 0.43 -8.51 -11.42
N MET A 130 0.39 -9.69 -10.78
CA MET A 130 0.76 -10.97 -11.40
C MET A 130 -0.10 -11.27 -12.64
N GLU A 131 -1.41 -11.05 -12.56
CA GLU A 131 -2.32 -11.26 -13.69
C GLU A 131 -2.06 -10.28 -14.85
N GLN A 132 -1.70 -9.02 -14.57
CA GLN A 132 -1.34 -8.05 -15.60
C GLN A 132 -0.05 -8.45 -16.32
N ASP A 133 0.98 -8.88 -15.58
CA ASP A 133 2.25 -9.37 -16.13
C ASP A 133 2.03 -10.58 -17.06
N CYS A 134 1.21 -11.55 -16.64
CA CYS A 134 0.85 -12.69 -17.49
C CYS A 134 0.17 -12.28 -18.80
N LYS A 135 -0.77 -11.33 -18.75
CA LYS A 135 -1.48 -10.84 -19.95
C LYS A 135 -0.55 -10.10 -20.91
N GLN A 136 0.35 -9.26 -20.38
CA GLN A 136 1.32 -8.53 -21.20
C GLN A 136 2.27 -9.48 -21.93
N ARG A 137 2.79 -10.50 -21.23
CA ARG A 137 3.67 -11.52 -21.84
C ARG A 137 2.96 -12.33 -22.93
N ALA A 138 1.72 -12.75 -22.69
CA ALA A 138 0.92 -13.51 -23.66
C ALA A 138 0.55 -12.69 -24.91
N SER A 139 0.51 -11.36 -24.82
CA SER A 139 0.25 -10.48 -25.97
C SER A 139 1.49 -10.18 -26.83
N GLN A 140 2.69 -10.54 -26.37
CA GLN A 140 3.97 -10.30 -27.04
C GLN A 140 4.57 -11.58 -27.65
N SER A 141 3.92 -12.72 -27.45
CA SER A 141 4.26 -14.06 -27.99
C SER A 141 3.33 -14.45 -29.12
#